data_AF-A0AA89QPR4-F1
#
_entry.id   AF-A0AA89QPR4-F1
#
_cell.length_a   1.000
_cell.length_b   1.000
_cell.length_c   1.000
_cell.angle_alpha   90.00
_cell.angle_beta   90.00
_cell.angle_gamma   90.00
#
_symmetry.space_group_name_H-M   'P 1'
#
loop_
_entity.id
_entity.type
_entity.pdbx_description
1 polymer ?
#
loop_
_entity_poly.entity_id
_entity_poly.type
_entity_poly.pdbx_seq_one_letter_code
_entity_poly.pdbx_strand_id
1 'polypeptide(L)'
;MHHDERAERPGSHGEHQIQRDVGTVDRADRFYDEQVLDRLNSRMTEFVARQEMFFLATADRHGECDSTFRAGPAGFLQVIDAGTLVYPEYRGNGVMASLGNIRENPHVGILMIDFSQDRIGLHVNGRAQLVTDEAMRSKYPGLPVDPVPGRRPQMWVEVEVEEAYIHCSKHIPRLVKAPLRQSVDGTQGAAGEDGQAWGTDDVRRKGGDYFGAAARRHGLAPR
;
A
#
# COMPACT_ATOMS: atom_id res chain seq x y z
N MET A 1 -26.27 35.65 -3.22
CA MET A 1 -25.15 34.95 -3.89
C MET A 1 -24.07 34.73 -2.84
N HIS A 2 -24.17 33.62 -2.10
CA HIS A 2 -23.03 33.14 -1.32
C HIS A 2 -22.19 32.36 -2.31
N HIS A 3 -21.04 32.92 -2.68
CA HIS A 3 -19.99 32.16 -3.34
C HIS A 3 -19.62 31.05 -2.36
N ASP A 4 -19.88 29.79 -2.73
CA ASP A 4 -19.44 28.66 -1.94
C ASP A 4 -17.94 28.50 -2.18
N GLU A 5 -17.12 29.10 -1.32
CA GLU A 5 -15.64 29.03 -1.33
C GLU A 5 -15.11 27.62 -0.94
N ARG A 6 -15.88 26.55 -1.15
CA ARG A 6 -15.60 25.19 -0.66
C ARG A 6 -15.19 24.19 -1.75
N ALA A 7 -14.42 24.64 -2.74
CA ALA A 7 -13.91 23.75 -3.77
C ALA A 7 -12.45 23.29 -3.58
N GLU A 8 -11.61 23.86 -2.69
CA GLU A 8 -10.14 23.72 -2.88
C GLU A 8 -9.27 23.51 -1.63
N ARG A 9 -9.81 23.12 -0.45
CA ARG A 9 -8.98 22.89 0.75
C ARG A 9 -8.84 21.39 1.08
N PRO A 10 -7.61 20.83 1.14
CA PRO A 10 -7.38 19.44 1.51
C PRO A 10 -7.99 19.04 2.85
N GLY A 11 -8.32 17.76 2.98
CA GLY A 11 -8.90 17.20 4.20
C GLY A 11 -10.43 17.24 4.28
N SER A 12 -10.97 16.52 5.26
CA SER A 12 -12.42 16.36 5.44
C SER A 12 -13.07 17.53 6.19
N HIS A 13 -14.40 17.66 6.05
CA HIS A 13 -15.16 18.64 6.84
C HIS A 13 -14.97 18.45 8.35
N GLY A 14 -14.91 17.20 8.82
CA GLY A 14 -14.69 16.86 10.22
C GLY A 14 -13.30 17.26 10.70
N GLU A 15 -12.27 17.06 9.88
CA GLU A 15 -10.91 17.53 10.18
C GLU A 15 -10.88 19.04 10.38
N HIS A 16 -11.50 19.80 9.47
CA HIS A 16 -11.55 21.26 9.60
C HIS A 16 -12.36 21.72 10.81
N GLN A 17 -13.40 20.99 11.21
CA GLN A 17 -14.15 21.27 12.44
C GLN A 17 -13.27 21.08 13.67
N ILE A 18 -12.61 19.94 13.80
CA ILE A 18 -11.69 19.67 14.91
C ILE A 18 -10.57 20.71 14.96
N GLN A 19 -9.99 21.08 13.82
CA GLN A 19 -8.95 22.11 13.76
C GLN A 19 -9.41 23.46 14.32
N ARG A 20 -10.68 23.84 14.10
CA ARG A 20 -11.26 25.04 14.70
C ARG A 20 -11.45 24.85 16.21
N ASP A 21 -12.02 23.73 16.60
CA ASP A 21 -12.34 23.43 18.01
C ASP A 21 -11.08 23.41 18.89
N VAL A 22 -9.95 22.94 18.37
CA VAL A 22 -8.67 22.89 19.10
C VAL A 22 -7.71 24.03 18.77
N GLY A 23 -8.11 25.01 17.96
CA GLY A 23 -7.31 26.19 17.64
C GLY A 23 -6.03 25.89 16.82
N THR A 24 -6.08 24.93 15.89
CA THR A 24 -4.93 24.50 15.08
C THR A 24 -5.03 24.84 13.59
N VAL A 25 -6.00 25.65 13.18
CA VAL A 25 -6.25 26.02 11.77
C VAL A 25 -4.98 26.49 11.06
N ASP A 26 -4.29 27.53 11.57
CA ASP A 26 -3.07 28.08 10.95
C ASP A 26 -1.94 27.05 10.82
N ARG A 27 -1.86 26.07 11.72
CA ARG A 27 -0.86 25.00 11.66
C ARG A 27 -1.22 23.98 10.57
N ALA A 28 -2.50 23.67 10.43
CA ALA A 28 -2.99 22.78 9.39
C ALA A 28 -2.82 23.42 8.01
N ASP A 29 -3.16 24.71 7.86
CA ASP A 29 -3.01 25.43 6.59
C ASP A 29 -1.57 25.44 6.10
N ARG A 30 -0.61 25.78 6.96
CA ARG A 30 0.80 25.68 6.59
C ARG A 30 1.20 24.27 6.16
N PHE A 31 0.65 23.22 6.78
CA PHE A 31 0.95 21.86 6.36
C PHE A 31 0.37 21.56 4.97
N TYR A 32 -0.87 21.93 4.72
CA TYR A 32 -1.50 21.75 3.42
C TYR A 32 -0.73 22.49 2.32
N ASP A 33 -0.39 23.76 2.55
CA ASP A 33 0.27 24.61 1.56
C ASP A 33 1.73 24.20 1.28
N GLU A 34 2.44 23.69 2.29
CA GLU A 34 3.88 23.43 2.19
C GLU A 34 4.23 21.95 1.98
N GLN A 35 3.37 21.01 2.39
CA GLN A 35 3.72 19.58 2.50
C GLN A 35 2.78 18.65 1.73
N VAL A 36 1.61 19.12 1.27
CA VAL A 36 0.67 18.31 0.49
C VAL A 36 0.75 18.68 -0.98
N LEU A 37 1.01 17.70 -1.82
CA LEU A 37 1.05 17.83 -3.28
C LEU A 37 -0.07 17.00 -3.89
N ASP A 38 -0.57 17.41 -5.05
CA ASP A 38 -1.52 16.65 -5.89
C ASP A 38 -0.81 15.66 -6.83
N ARG A 39 0.48 15.41 -6.62
CA ARG A 39 1.34 14.55 -7.44
C ARG A 39 2.60 14.17 -6.69
N LEU A 40 3.29 13.14 -7.15
CA LEU A 40 4.61 12.74 -6.69
C LEU A 40 5.68 13.67 -7.28
N ASN A 41 6.49 14.29 -6.41
CA ASN A 41 7.72 14.95 -6.84
C ASN A 41 8.86 13.94 -7.06
N SER A 42 10.00 14.38 -7.58
CA SER A 42 11.14 13.49 -7.88
C SER A 42 11.62 12.68 -6.67
N ARG A 43 11.70 13.31 -5.49
CA ARG A 43 12.11 12.62 -4.25
C ARG A 43 11.08 11.58 -3.80
N MET A 44 9.80 11.87 -3.97
CA MET A 44 8.72 10.92 -3.69
C MET A 44 8.81 9.73 -4.64
N THR A 45 9.04 9.96 -5.94
CA THR A 45 9.24 8.90 -6.93
C THR A 45 10.43 8.00 -6.60
N GLU A 46 11.58 8.60 -6.25
CA GLU A 46 12.77 7.87 -5.80
C GLU A 46 12.48 7.06 -4.52
N PHE A 47 11.72 7.63 -3.59
CA PHE A 47 11.31 6.96 -2.37
C PHE A 47 10.41 5.76 -2.65
N VAL A 48 9.42 5.89 -3.55
CA VAL A 48 8.52 4.80 -3.95
C VAL A 48 9.30 3.66 -4.60
N ALA A 49 10.23 3.98 -5.52
CA ALA A 49 10.98 2.99 -6.29
C ALA A 49 11.82 2.03 -5.42
N ARG A 50 12.23 2.47 -4.22
CA ARG A 50 13.01 1.66 -3.27
C ARG A 50 12.17 0.95 -2.21
N GLN A 51 10.85 1.12 -2.20
CA GLN A 51 10.00 0.41 -1.24
C GLN A 51 9.81 -1.05 -1.62
N GLU A 52 9.90 -1.92 -0.62
CA GLU A 52 9.59 -3.36 -0.72
C GLU A 52 8.26 -3.71 -0.07
N MET A 53 7.61 -2.73 0.56
CA MET A 53 6.32 -2.91 1.21
C MET A 53 5.55 -1.60 1.34
N PHE A 54 4.23 -1.72 1.43
CA PHE A 54 3.34 -0.64 1.82
C PHE A 54 2.10 -1.18 2.54
N PHE A 55 1.38 -0.28 3.20
CA PHE A 55 0.06 -0.54 3.77
C PHE A 55 -0.99 0.12 2.91
N LEU A 56 -2.03 -0.62 2.56
CA LEU A 56 -3.17 -0.16 1.77
C LEU A 56 -4.41 -0.08 2.66
N ALA A 57 -4.94 1.12 2.82
CA ALA A 57 -6.23 1.38 3.42
C ALA A 57 -7.30 1.48 2.33
N THR A 58 -8.37 0.71 2.47
CA THR A 58 -9.58 0.79 1.65
C THR A 58 -10.81 0.72 2.55
N ALA A 59 -11.96 1.15 2.06
CA ALA A 59 -13.23 0.93 2.73
C ALA A 59 -14.31 0.60 1.71
N ASP A 60 -15.30 -0.21 2.07
CA ASP A 60 -16.47 -0.42 1.22
C ASP A 60 -17.39 0.81 1.20
N ARG A 61 -18.54 0.71 0.52
CA ARG A 61 -19.51 1.83 0.44
C ARG A 61 -20.18 2.18 1.78
N HIS A 62 -20.11 1.30 2.77
CA HIS A 62 -20.67 1.51 4.11
C HIS A 62 -19.64 2.11 5.07
N GLY A 63 -18.39 2.23 4.65
CA GLY A 63 -17.30 2.72 5.47
C GLY A 63 -16.64 1.62 6.31
N GLU A 64 -16.89 0.34 6.01
CA GLU A 64 -16.19 -0.77 6.65
C GLU A 64 -14.77 -0.85 6.09
N CYS A 65 -13.78 -0.61 6.97
CA CYS A 65 -12.40 -0.43 6.56
C CYS A 65 -11.59 -1.73 6.59
N ASP A 66 -10.68 -1.86 5.60
CA ASP A 66 -9.60 -2.83 5.60
C ASP A 66 -8.25 -2.11 5.53
N SER A 67 -7.26 -2.65 6.25
CA SER A 67 -5.86 -2.24 6.11
C SER A 67 -5.01 -3.46 5.84
N THR A 68 -4.44 -3.53 4.63
CA THR A 68 -3.70 -4.69 4.17
C THR A 68 -2.23 -4.38 3.92
N PHE A 69 -1.37 -5.32 4.29
CA PHE A 69 0.05 -5.27 3.97
C PHE A 69 0.28 -5.80 2.55
N ARG A 70 1.06 -5.07 1.76
CA ARG A 70 1.54 -5.49 0.45
C ARG A 70 3.05 -5.45 0.46
N ALA A 71 3.68 -6.46 -0.12
CA ALA A 71 5.13 -6.56 -0.20
C ALA A 71 5.58 -7.27 -1.48
N GLY A 72 6.75 -6.87 -1.96
CA GLY A 72 7.40 -7.39 -3.14
C GLY A 72 8.86 -6.94 -3.20
N PRO A 73 9.59 -7.32 -4.27
CA PRO A 73 10.93 -6.76 -4.50
C PRO A 73 10.86 -5.23 -4.62
N ALA A 74 11.98 -4.55 -4.39
CA ALA A 74 12.06 -3.12 -4.57
C ALA A 74 11.54 -2.73 -5.97
N GLY A 75 10.68 -1.72 -6.02
CA GLY A 75 10.02 -1.29 -7.24
C GLY A 75 8.78 -2.10 -7.61
N PHE A 76 8.26 -3.01 -6.79
CA PHE A 76 6.99 -3.69 -7.12
C PHE A 76 5.78 -2.72 -7.21
N LEU A 77 5.84 -1.61 -6.47
CA LEU A 77 4.98 -0.44 -6.65
C LEU A 77 5.66 0.49 -7.67
N GLN A 78 5.04 0.63 -8.83
CA GLN A 78 5.60 1.32 -9.99
C GLN A 78 5.00 2.72 -10.10
N VAL A 79 5.86 3.72 -10.29
CA VAL A 79 5.46 5.09 -10.66
C VAL A 79 5.43 5.16 -12.18
N ILE A 80 4.24 5.27 -12.76
CA ILE A 80 4.11 5.43 -14.22
C ILE A 80 4.47 6.85 -14.63
N ASP A 81 3.96 7.81 -13.88
CA ASP A 81 4.23 9.24 -13.98
C ASP A 81 3.96 9.90 -12.62
N ALA A 82 4.13 11.23 -12.54
CA ALA A 82 3.95 11.95 -11.29
C ALA A 82 2.54 11.81 -10.68
N GLY A 83 1.51 11.51 -11.48
CA GLY A 83 0.12 11.37 -11.02
C GLY A 83 -0.36 9.94 -10.89
N THR A 84 0.46 8.94 -11.22
CA THR A 84 -0.04 7.56 -11.40
C THR A 84 0.90 6.53 -10.76
N LEU A 85 0.34 5.76 -9.83
CA LEU A 85 0.96 4.58 -9.23
C LEU A 85 0.27 3.31 -9.69
N VAL A 86 1.03 2.22 -9.83
CA VAL A 86 0.45 0.92 -10.18
C VAL A 86 1.13 -0.20 -9.41
N TYR A 87 0.35 -1.19 -8.97
CA TYR A 87 0.90 -2.39 -8.37
C TYR A 87 0.12 -3.64 -8.79
N PRO A 88 0.80 -4.80 -8.89
CA PRO A 88 0.17 -6.05 -9.25
C PRO A 88 -0.50 -6.72 -8.04
N GLU A 89 -1.67 -7.31 -8.26
CA GLU A 89 -2.36 -8.21 -7.33
C GLU A 89 -2.22 -9.65 -7.80
N TYR A 90 -1.72 -10.52 -6.93
CA TYR A 90 -1.45 -11.92 -7.24
C TYR A 90 -2.45 -12.86 -6.58
N ARG A 91 -2.42 -14.13 -6.97
CA ARG A 91 -3.25 -15.19 -6.36
C ARG A 91 -3.02 -15.25 -4.85
N GLY A 92 -4.03 -14.83 -4.08
CA GLY A 92 -4.04 -14.86 -2.62
C GLY A 92 -4.92 -15.96 -2.04
N ASN A 93 -5.49 -15.68 -0.87
CA ASN A 93 -6.42 -16.56 -0.14
C ASN A 93 -7.87 -16.54 -0.71
N GLY A 94 -8.12 -15.76 -1.77
CA GLY A 94 -9.42 -15.65 -2.43
C GLY A 94 -10.41 -14.68 -1.78
N VAL A 95 -10.08 -14.04 -0.65
CA VAL A 95 -10.98 -13.09 0.02
C VAL A 95 -11.16 -11.81 -0.79
N MET A 96 -10.10 -11.35 -1.47
CA MET A 96 -10.13 -10.17 -2.34
C MET A 96 -10.69 -8.89 -1.69
N ALA A 97 -10.59 -8.74 -0.36
CA ALA A 97 -11.20 -7.65 0.40
C ALA A 97 -10.90 -6.26 -0.19
N SER A 98 -9.62 -5.93 -0.38
CA SER A 98 -9.23 -4.62 -0.94
C SER A 98 -9.82 -4.35 -2.32
N LEU A 99 -9.90 -5.37 -3.19
CA LEU A 99 -10.40 -5.25 -4.56
C LEU A 99 -11.93 -5.10 -4.56
N GLY A 100 -12.62 -5.81 -3.67
CA GLY A 100 -14.05 -5.65 -3.42
C GLY A 100 -14.37 -4.23 -2.96
N ASN A 101 -13.61 -3.71 -1.98
CA ASN A 101 -13.77 -2.33 -1.51
C ASN A 101 -13.54 -1.34 -2.65
N ILE A 102 -12.45 -1.46 -3.42
CA ILE A 102 -12.15 -0.59 -4.57
C ILE A 102 -13.26 -0.60 -5.64
N ARG A 103 -13.91 -1.75 -5.86
CA ARG A 103 -15.05 -1.86 -6.80
C ARG A 103 -16.26 -1.02 -6.38
N GLU A 104 -16.46 -0.85 -5.08
CA GLU A 104 -17.61 -0.11 -4.53
C GLU A 104 -17.26 1.34 -4.20
N ASN A 105 -16.02 1.59 -3.79
CA ASN A 105 -15.49 2.86 -3.34
C ASN A 105 -14.02 2.97 -3.82
N PRO A 106 -13.73 3.83 -4.82
CA PRO A 106 -12.41 3.89 -5.43
C PRO A 106 -11.36 4.57 -4.55
N HIS A 107 -11.74 5.17 -3.42
CA HIS A 107 -10.80 5.91 -2.57
C HIS A 107 -9.86 4.96 -1.83
N VAL A 108 -8.55 5.21 -1.96
CA VAL A 108 -7.51 4.42 -1.30
C VAL A 108 -6.50 5.33 -0.61
N GLY A 109 -5.93 4.83 0.49
CA GLY A 109 -4.75 5.40 1.13
C GLY A 109 -3.60 4.42 1.09
N ILE A 110 -2.43 4.86 0.62
CA ILE A 110 -1.19 4.08 0.61
C ILE A 110 -0.21 4.74 1.57
N LEU A 111 0.24 3.96 2.55
CA LEU A 111 1.29 4.36 3.49
C LEU A 111 2.54 3.53 3.26
N MET A 112 3.62 4.22 2.90
CA MET A 112 4.96 3.65 2.80
C MET A 112 5.82 4.18 3.94
N ILE A 113 6.60 3.32 4.59
CA ILE A 113 7.52 3.72 5.65
C ILE A 113 8.87 3.03 5.40
N ASP A 114 9.92 3.83 5.29
CA ASP A 114 11.29 3.33 5.34
C ASP A 114 11.73 3.25 6.80
N PHE A 115 11.86 2.04 7.34
CA PHE A 115 12.33 1.81 8.71
C PHE A 115 13.86 1.76 8.83
N SER A 116 14.60 1.96 7.74
CA SER A 116 16.03 1.68 7.67
C SER A 116 16.90 2.91 7.39
N GLN A 117 16.87 3.46 6.17
CA GLN A 117 17.79 4.50 5.72
C GLN A 117 17.31 5.87 6.20
N ASP A 118 16.16 6.31 5.67
CA ASP A 118 15.65 7.67 5.85
C ASP A 118 14.81 7.82 7.12
N ARG A 119 14.22 6.71 7.62
CA ARG A 119 13.30 6.72 8.77
C ARG A 119 12.16 7.71 8.57
N ILE A 120 11.62 7.78 7.36
CA ILE A 120 10.52 8.64 6.96
C ILE A 120 9.45 7.81 6.26
N GLY A 121 8.22 8.32 6.19
CA GLY A 121 7.19 7.73 5.36
C GLY A 121 6.58 8.71 4.37
N LEU A 122 5.79 8.15 3.48
CA LEU A 122 5.07 8.84 2.43
C LEU A 122 3.63 8.33 2.44
N HIS A 123 2.68 9.26 2.56
CA HIS A 123 1.26 9.03 2.31
C HIS A 123 0.96 9.34 0.85
N VAL A 124 0.17 8.49 0.22
CA VAL A 124 -0.44 8.74 -1.08
C VAL A 124 -1.91 8.38 -0.98
N ASN A 125 -2.78 9.38 -1.10
CA ASN A 125 -4.23 9.20 -1.23
C ASN A 125 -4.62 9.35 -2.69
N GLY A 126 -5.64 8.61 -3.13
CA GLY A 126 -6.05 8.66 -4.51
C GLY A 126 -7.26 7.82 -4.87
N ARG A 127 -7.53 7.75 -6.17
CA ARG A 127 -8.58 6.91 -6.75
C ARG A 127 -7.98 5.70 -7.44
N ALA A 128 -8.40 4.53 -7.03
CA ALA A 128 -7.97 3.27 -7.58
C ALA A 128 -8.98 2.71 -8.58
N GLN A 129 -8.46 2.05 -9.61
CA GLN A 129 -9.23 1.21 -10.51
C GLN A 129 -8.55 -0.15 -10.72
N LEU A 130 -9.36 -1.18 -10.97
CA LEU A 130 -8.89 -2.54 -11.24
C LEU A 130 -8.75 -2.74 -12.75
N VAL A 131 -7.56 -3.13 -13.20
CA VAL A 131 -7.21 -3.33 -14.61
C VAL A 131 -6.71 -4.76 -14.81
N THR A 132 -7.07 -5.41 -15.92
CA THR A 132 -6.55 -6.75 -16.22
C THR A 132 -5.06 -6.70 -16.59
N ASP A 133 -4.31 -7.79 -16.40
CA ASP A 133 -2.88 -7.84 -16.78
C ASP A 133 -2.66 -7.54 -18.26
N GLU A 134 -3.55 -8.03 -19.13
CA GLU A 134 -3.52 -7.75 -20.58
C GLU A 134 -3.70 -6.25 -20.87
N ALA A 135 -4.78 -5.63 -20.37
CA ALA A 135 -5.05 -4.22 -20.63
C ALA A 135 -3.94 -3.32 -20.05
N MET A 136 -3.41 -3.68 -18.88
CA MET A 136 -2.35 -2.93 -18.23
C MET A 136 -1.05 -2.98 -19.02
N ARG A 137 -0.66 -4.16 -19.52
CA ARG A 137 0.54 -4.33 -20.34
C ARG A 137 0.39 -3.73 -21.73
N SER A 138 -0.83 -3.70 -22.30
CA SER A 138 -1.10 -2.95 -23.52
C SER A 138 -0.94 -1.44 -23.31
N LYS A 139 -1.40 -0.91 -22.18
CA LYS A 139 -1.27 0.52 -21.82
C LYS A 139 0.18 0.90 -21.48
N TYR A 140 0.88 0.03 -20.74
CA TYR A 140 2.23 0.25 -20.25
C TYR A 140 3.15 -0.96 -20.55
N PRO A 141 3.70 -1.06 -21.78
CA PRO A 141 4.52 -2.20 -22.19
C PRO A 141 5.81 -2.41 -21.38
N GLY A 142 6.29 -1.35 -20.72
CA GLY A 142 7.51 -1.37 -19.89
C GLY A 142 7.33 -1.93 -18.49
N LEU A 143 6.13 -2.37 -18.10
CA LEU A 143 5.89 -2.92 -16.77
C LEU A 143 6.74 -4.18 -16.52
N PRO A 144 7.33 -4.32 -15.32
CA PRO A 144 8.18 -5.45 -15.01
C PRO A 144 7.43 -6.78 -15.12
N VAL A 145 8.18 -7.83 -15.44
CA VAL A 145 7.72 -9.21 -15.34
C VAL A 145 8.17 -9.74 -13.98
N ASP A 146 7.27 -10.44 -13.29
CA ASP A 146 7.59 -11.05 -12.01
C ASP A 146 8.74 -12.06 -12.18
N PRO A 147 9.81 -11.97 -11.35
CA PRO A 147 10.96 -12.86 -11.47
C PRO A 147 10.63 -14.32 -11.07
N VAL A 148 9.52 -14.55 -10.36
CA VAL A 148 9.11 -15.89 -9.95
C VAL A 148 8.45 -16.61 -11.13
N PRO A 149 9.00 -17.75 -11.61
CA PRO A 149 8.45 -18.46 -12.75
C PRO A 149 6.98 -18.84 -12.56
N GLY A 150 6.15 -18.57 -13.58
CA GLY A 150 4.72 -18.89 -13.57
C GLY A 150 3.85 -17.96 -12.72
N ARG A 151 4.43 -17.05 -11.93
CA ARG A 151 3.67 -16.03 -11.21
C ARG A 151 3.26 -14.92 -12.19
N ARG A 152 1.97 -14.60 -12.20
CA ARG A 152 1.38 -13.52 -12.99
C ARG A 152 0.38 -12.74 -12.14
N PRO A 153 0.27 -11.41 -12.33
CA PRO A 153 -0.81 -10.65 -11.73
C PRO A 153 -2.16 -11.23 -12.17
N GLN A 154 -3.08 -11.42 -11.22
CA GLN A 154 -4.49 -11.67 -11.54
C GLN A 154 -5.16 -10.38 -12.03
N MET A 155 -4.71 -9.24 -11.51
CA MET A 155 -5.07 -7.90 -11.95
C MET A 155 -4.02 -6.90 -11.48
N TRP A 156 -4.13 -5.68 -11.97
CA TRP A 156 -3.40 -4.52 -11.52
C TRP A 156 -4.36 -3.57 -10.81
N VAL A 157 -3.83 -2.87 -9.83
CA VAL A 157 -4.47 -1.69 -9.27
C VAL A 157 -3.71 -0.48 -9.80
N GLU A 158 -4.42 0.37 -10.52
CA GLU A 158 -3.93 1.66 -11.00
C GLU A 158 -4.53 2.75 -10.10
N VAL A 159 -3.69 3.60 -9.54
CA VAL A 159 -4.05 4.64 -8.58
C VAL A 159 -3.68 6.00 -9.16
N GLU A 160 -4.68 6.83 -9.41
CA GLU A 160 -4.53 8.25 -9.66
C GLU A 160 -4.29 8.97 -8.33
N VAL A 161 -3.19 9.70 -8.24
CA VAL A 161 -2.77 10.42 -7.04
C VAL A 161 -3.63 11.68 -6.88
N GLU A 162 -4.31 11.80 -5.75
CA GLU A 162 -5.03 13.02 -5.34
C GLU A 162 -4.22 13.81 -4.30
N GLU A 163 -3.53 13.13 -3.39
CA GLU A 163 -2.67 13.76 -2.39
C GLU A 163 -1.40 12.93 -2.14
N ALA A 164 -0.26 13.59 -2.01
CA ALA A 164 1.00 12.99 -1.61
C ALA A 164 1.71 13.88 -0.58
N TYR A 165 2.03 13.32 0.58
CA TYR A 165 2.60 14.09 1.70
C TYR A 165 3.41 13.23 2.66
N ILE A 166 4.23 13.90 3.46
CA ILE A 166 5.20 13.26 4.35
C ILE A 166 4.55 12.62 5.58
N HIS A 167 5.03 11.44 5.98
CA HIS A 167 4.90 10.92 7.34
C HIS A 167 6.20 11.16 8.11
N CYS A 168 6.14 11.95 9.19
CA CYS A 168 7.33 12.44 9.87
C CYS A 168 8.12 11.33 10.59
N SER A 169 9.45 11.53 10.71
CA SER A 169 10.40 10.55 11.23
C SER A 169 10.41 10.39 12.76
N LYS A 170 9.68 11.26 13.47
CA LYS A 170 9.83 11.48 14.92
C LYS A 170 9.75 10.19 15.76
N HIS A 171 8.95 9.22 15.34
CA HIS A 171 8.73 7.97 16.08
C HIS A 171 8.91 6.71 15.23
N ILE A 172 9.57 6.81 14.06
CA ILE A 172 9.83 5.65 13.22
C ILE A 172 11.06 4.91 13.77
N PRO A 173 10.90 3.66 14.27
CA PRO A 173 12.02 2.90 14.80
C PRO A 173 12.97 2.49 13.68
N ARG A 174 14.26 2.33 14.02
CA ARG A 174 15.21 1.68 13.11
C ARG A 174 14.99 0.18 13.16
N LEU A 175 14.65 -0.42 12.03
CA LEU A 175 14.60 -1.87 11.87
C LEU A 175 15.80 -2.35 11.05
N VAL A 176 16.30 -3.53 11.41
CA VAL A 176 17.34 -4.24 10.67
C VAL A 176 16.69 -5.50 10.11
N LYS A 177 16.82 -5.73 8.80
CA LYS A 177 16.30 -6.95 8.16
C LYS A 177 16.93 -8.16 8.84
N ALA A 178 16.09 -9.05 9.37
CA ALA A 178 16.57 -10.30 9.91
C ALA A 178 17.16 -11.16 8.78
N PRO A 179 18.23 -11.94 9.04
CA PRO A 179 18.73 -12.91 8.08
C PRO A 179 17.61 -13.87 7.67
N LEU A 180 17.56 -14.23 6.40
CA LEU A 180 16.61 -15.20 5.90
C LEU A 180 16.83 -16.54 6.59
N ARG A 181 15.73 -17.15 7.06
CA ARG A 181 15.77 -18.54 7.53
C ARG A 181 16.15 -19.42 6.34
N GLN A 182 17.35 -20.00 6.39
CA GLN A 182 17.76 -21.03 5.43
C GLN A 182 16.72 -22.14 5.47
N SER A 183 16.18 -22.52 4.30
CA SER A 183 15.27 -23.64 4.20
C SER A 183 16.00 -24.92 4.62
N VAL A 184 15.46 -25.63 5.61
CA VAL A 184 16.02 -26.91 6.09
C VAL A 184 15.97 -28.01 5.00
N ASP A 185 15.15 -27.83 3.95
CA ASP A 185 14.84 -28.86 2.95
C ASP A 185 15.35 -28.59 1.53
N GLY A 186 16.37 -27.74 1.34
CA GLY A 186 17.12 -27.62 0.07
C GLY A 186 16.35 -27.15 -1.18
N THR A 187 15.05 -26.85 -1.08
CA THR A 187 14.25 -26.29 -2.17
C THR A 187 14.45 -24.78 -2.23
N GLN A 188 15.47 -24.36 -2.97
CA GLN A 188 15.69 -22.96 -3.31
C GLN A 188 14.60 -22.50 -4.28
N GLY A 189 13.59 -21.78 -3.77
CA GLY A 189 12.81 -20.87 -4.61
C GLY A 189 13.74 -19.78 -5.14
N ALA A 190 13.49 -19.26 -6.34
CA ALA A 190 14.26 -18.16 -6.92
C ALA A 190 14.34 -17.01 -5.90
N ALA A 191 15.52 -16.83 -5.31
CA ALA A 191 15.77 -15.74 -4.39
C ALA A 191 15.79 -14.44 -5.20
N GLY A 192 15.04 -13.42 -4.77
CA GLY A 192 15.25 -12.07 -5.29
C GLY A 192 16.68 -11.59 -5.00
N GLU A 193 17.11 -10.47 -5.58
CA GLU A 193 18.45 -9.90 -5.35
C GLU A 193 18.76 -9.69 -3.86
N ASP A 194 17.73 -9.49 -3.03
CA ASP A 194 17.82 -9.34 -1.57
C ASP A 194 17.80 -10.68 -0.79
N GLY A 195 17.86 -11.81 -1.48
CA GLY A 195 17.79 -13.15 -0.93
C GLY A 195 16.38 -13.64 -0.57
N GLN A 196 15.37 -12.75 -0.52
CA GLN A 196 14.01 -13.12 -0.08
C GLN A 196 13.30 -13.98 -1.12
N ALA A 197 12.79 -15.13 -0.68
CA ALA A 197 11.99 -16.02 -1.51
C ALA A 197 10.54 -15.50 -1.59
N TRP A 198 10.17 -14.95 -2.75
CA TRP A 198 8.81 -14.50 -3.02
C TRP A 198 7.96 -15.67 -3.53
N GLY A 199 6.80 -15.94 -2.92
CA GLY A 199 5.83 -16.94 -3.41
C GLY A 199 6.01 -18.36 -2.84
N THR A 200 5.79 -18.53 -1.54
CA THR A 200 5.65 -19.87 -0.93
C THR A 200 4.18 -20.25 -0.81
N ASP A 201 3.83 -21.52 -1.07
CA ASP A 201 2.50 -22.09 -0.82
C ASP A 201 2.42 -22.92 0.49
N ASP A 202 3.51 -22.93 1.28
CA ASP A 202 3.58 -23.63 2.56
C ASP A 202 2.74 -22.93 3.64
N VAL A 203 1.67 -23.59 4.08
CA VAL A 203 0.71 -23.10 5.09
C VAL A 203 1.38 -22.82 6.44
N ARG A 204 2.41 -23.58 6.82
CA ARG A 204 3.15 -23.35 8.07
C ARG A 204 4.01 -22.10 7.98
N ARG A 205 4.60 -21.82 6.81
CA ARG A 205 5.36 -20.58 6.56
C ARG A 205 4.47 -19.36 6.37
N LYS A 206 3.24 -19.54 5.84
CA LYS A 206 2.21 -18.49 5.77
C LYS A 206 1.62 -18.13 7.13
N GLY A 207 2.00 -18.85 8.20
CA GLY A 207 1.53 -18.58 9.56
C GLY A 207 0.04 -18.82 9.74
N GLY A 208 -0.55 -19.80 9.04
CA GLY A 208 -1.99 -20.09 8.91
C GLY A 208 -2.93 -19.68 10.08
N ASP A 209 -3.57 -20.63 10.77
CA ASP A 209 -4.49 -20.34 11.89
C ASP A 209 -3.71 -19.95 13.17
N TYR A 210 -2.75 -19.01 13.06
CA TYR A 210 -1.87 -18.62 14.17
C TYR A 210 -2.64 -18.16 15.41
N PHE A 211 -3.79 -17.51 15.21
CA PHE A 211 -4.67 -17.07 16.30
C PHE A 211 -5.69 -18.15 16.76
N GLY A 212 -5.69 -19.34 16.17
CA GLY A 212 -6.57 -20.46 16.56
C GLY A 212 -8.06 -20.21 16.30
N ALA A 213 -8.40 -19.33 15.36
CA ALA A 213 -9.77 -18.98 15.01
C ALA A 213 -10.55 -20.20 14.45
N ALA A 214 -9.91 -21.05 13.66
CA ALA A 214 -10.52 -22.27 13.14
C ALA A 214 -10.62 -23.36 14.23
N ALA A 215 -9.57 -23.55 15.03
CA ALA A 215 -9.56 -24.53 16.12
C ALA A 215 -10.68 -24.28 17.15
N ARG A 216 -10.93 -23.01 17.51
CA ARG A 216 -12.04 -22.61 18.41
C ARG A 216 -13.42 -22.93 17.83
N ARG A 217 -13.62 -22.77 16.51
CA ARG A 217 -14.88 -23.09 15.84
C ARG A 217 -15.16 -24.59 15.77
N HIS A 218 -14.12 -25.43 15.78
CA HIS A 218 -14.23 -26.89 15.70
C HIS A 218 -14.10 -27.60 17.06
N GLY A 219 -14.03 -26.87 18.18
CA GLY A 219 -13.93 -27.47 19.52
C GLY A 219 -12.61 -28.21 19.78
N LEU A 220 -11.57 -27.94 19.00
CA LEU A 220 -10.25 -28.54 19.17
C LEU A 220 -9.41 -27.66 20.10
N ALA A 221 -8.78 -28.26 21.11
CA ALA A 221 -7.90 -27.55 22.03
C ALA A 221 -6.73 -26.88 21.26
N PRO A 222 -6.33 -25.64 21.60
CA PRO A 222 -5.21 -24.98 20.95
C PRO A 222 -3.92 -25.80 21.18
N ARG A 223 -3.15 -26.01 20.11
CA ARG A 223 -1.83 -26.65 20.14
C ARG A 223 -0.74 -25.63 20.39
#